data_AF-A0A317A4Z5-F1
#
_entry.id   AF-A0A317A4Z5-F1
#
_cell.length_a   1.000
_cell.length_b   1.000
_cell.length_c   1.000
_cell.angle_alpha   90.00
_cell.angle_beta   90.00
_cell.angle_gamma   90.00
#
_symmetry.space_group_name_H-M   'P 1'
#
loop_
_entity.id
_entity.type
_entity.pdbx_description
1 polymer ?
#
loop_
_entity_poly.entity_id
_entity_poly.type
_entity_poly.pdbx_seq_one_letter_code
_entity_poly.pdbx_strand_id
1 'polypeptide(L)'
;MLPSVPPHTYRSSDNLVHCHPTQCRKSGAPSTHPTRSEEIRARALLLNGDKGPELEPKGNKSSGIQLRKLFNATVKDQTDEARKELSASIHSLQAHNDILNTENEGLRQALTLKKKHKKKSKPLDLQQRKEYHGGAVFWSPSKLREARVHEQVNRQEEEAEKLQKAQTKELKAAAALYKKKIAEEAKVLRESAKEARAEERKKAAEEAAARRTQKEQEKRDRDSQKALQQSQRGKRAASKPPKGRQEERRSNNRGTEGAIETQPAPPVPPKTTRTRSIKAPKNSLNSTKASHAPK
;
A
#
# COMPACT_ATOMS: atom_id res chain seq x y z
N MET A 1 -62.25 -42.83 -7.44
CA MET A 1 -61.50 -43.19 -6.22
C MET A 1 -60.20 -42.40 -6.21
N LEU A 2 -60.23 -41.16 -5.72
CA LEU A 2 -59.06 -40.29 -5.55
C LEU A 2 -58.77 -40.23 -4.04
N PRO A 3 -57.55 -40.50 -3.56
CA PRO A 3 -57.29 -40.41 -2.14
C PRO A 3 -57.05 -38.95 -1.70
N SER A 4 -57.84 -38.59 -0.69
CA SER A 4 -57.85 -37.37 0.09
C SER A 4 -56.52 -37.14 0.85
N VAL A 5 -55.98 -35.92 0.77
CA VAL A 5 -54.82 -35.47 1.56
C VAL A 5 -55.35 -34.64 2.75
N PRO A 6 -55.04 -34.98 4.02
CA PRO A 6 -55.42 -34.14 5.15
C PRO A 6 -54.36 -33.06 5.47
N PRO A 7 -54.77 -31.89 5.99
CA PRO A 7 -53.87 -30.77 6.29
C PRO A 7 -53.21 -30.96 7.66
N HIS A 8 -51.87 -31.03 7.70
CA HIS A 8 -51.13 -31.00 8.96
C HIS A 8 -50.78 -29.56 9.35
N THR A 9 -51.12 -29.28 10.60
CA THR A 9 -51.08 -28.01 11.30
C THR A 9 -49.65 -27.49 11.52
N TYR A 10 -49.52 -26.18 11.36
CA TYR A 10 -48.39 -25.34 11.74
C TYR A 10 -48.14 -25.44 13.25
N ARG A 11 -46.98 -25.99 13.67
CA ARG A 11 -46.51 -25.95 15.06
C ARG A 11 -45.20 -25.19 15.14
N SER A 12 -45.31 -23.90 15.46
CA SER A 12 -44.21 -23.06 15.93
C SER A 12 -43.55 -23.73 17.13
N SER A 13 -42.25 -23.95 17.05
CA SER A 13 -41.39 -24.30 18.19
C SER A 13 -40.14 -23.44 18.10
N ASP A 14 -40.24 -22.22 18.62
CA ASP A 14 -39.10 -21.37 18.92
C ASP A 14 -38.21 -22.05 19.98
N ASN A 15 -37.25 -22.85 19.53
CA ASN A 15 -36.14 -23.31 20.37
C ASN A 15 -34.93 -22.43 20.11
N LEU A 16 -34.86 -21.33 20.85
CA LEU A 16 -33.72 -20.42 20.91
C LEU A 16 -32.57 -21.11 21.65
N VAL A 17 -31.80 -21.95 20.95
CA VAL A 17 -30.54 -22.50 21.48
C VAL A 17 -29.51 -21.37 21.48
N HIS A 18 -29.26 -20.79 22.65
CA HIS A 18 -28.09 -19.94 22.88
C HIS A 18 -26.82 -20.77 22.75
N CYS A 19 -26.18 -20.72 21.58
CA CYS A 19 -24.84 -21.25 21.38
C CYS A 19 -23.82 -20.33 22.08
N HIS A 20 -23.20 -20.82 23.16
CA HIS A 20 -21.98 -20.24 23.69
C HIS A 20 -20.85 -20.36 22.65
N PRO A 21 -20.02 -19.32 22.45
CA PRO A 21 -18.85 -19.42 21.57
C PRO A 21 -17.81 -20.32 22.23
N THR A 22 -17.60 -21.49 21.66
CA THR A 22 -16.52 -22.40 22.01
C THR A 22 -15.18 -21.71 21.72
N GLN A 23 -14.34 -21.61 22.75
CA GLN A 23 -12.97 -21.16 22.59
C GLN A 23 -12.22 -22.13 21.67
N CYS A 24 -11.91 -21.68 20.45
CA CYS A 24 -11.05 -22.41 19.53
C CYS A 24 -9.65 -22.56 20.16
N ARG A 25 -9.36 -23.74 20.72
CA ARG A 25 -8.00 -24.16 21.07
C ARG A 25 -7.18 -24.18 19.78
N LYS A 26 -6.21 -23.26 19.66
CA LYS A 26 -5.15 -23.32 18.65
C LYS A 26 -4.29 -24.55 18.94
N SER A 27 -4.62 -25.70 18.39
CA SER A 27 -3.67 -26.80 18.24
C SER A 27 -2.68 -26.41 17.15
N GLY A 28 -1.42 -26.20 17.52
CA GLY A 28 -0.32 -25.91 16.61
C GLY A 28 0.11 -27.13 15.84
N ALA A 29 -0.71 -27.61 14.91
CA ALA A 29 -0.22 -28.45 13.82
C ALA A 29 0.38 -27.52 12.75
N PRO A 30 1.65 -27.71 12.33
CA PRO A 30 2.18 -26.94 11.21
C PRO A 30 1.33 -27.24 9.98
N SER A 31 0.80 -26.19 9.36
CA SER A 31 0.04 -26.30 8.11
C SER A 31 0.90 -27.01 7.07
N THR A 32 0.44 -28.14 6.59
CA THR A 32 1.07 -28.89 5.48
C THR A 32 0.87 -28.21 4.13
N HIS A 33 0.17 -27.07 4.11
CA HIS A 33 -0.06 -26.28 2.90
C HIS A 33 1.04 -25.23 2.76
N PRO A 34 1.75 -25.19 1.61
CA PRO A 34 2.78 -24.20 1.38
C PRO A 34 2.17 -22.79 1.47
N THR A 35 2.91 -21.87 2.06
CA THR A 35 2.47 -20.48 2.13
C THR A 35 2.42 -19.91 0.71
N ARG A 36 1.50 -18.97 0.43
CA ARG A 36 1.38 -18.31 -0.89
C ARG A 36 2.72 -17.78 -1.44
N SER A 37 3.64 -17.36 -0.58
CA SER A 37 5.01 -16.95 -0.95
C SER A 37 5.91 -18.11 -1.36
N GLU A 38 5.71 -19.30 -0.80
CA GLU A 38 6.36 -20.55 -1.20
C GLU A 38 5.77 -21.09 -2.49
N GLU A 39 4.47 -20.97 -2.71
CA GLU A 39 3.84 -21.28 -4.00
C GLU A 39 4.39 -20.40 -5.11
N ILE A 40 4.54 -19.09 -4.86
CA ILE A 40 5.12 -18.15 -5.82
C ILE A 40 6.59 -18.50 -6.10
N ARG A 41 7.38 -18.85 -5.08
CA ARG A 41 8.76 -19.30 -5.25
C ARG A 41 8.86 -20.62 -6.02
N ALA A 42 8.02 -21.61 -5.71
CA ALA A 42 7.95 -22.88 -6.44
C ALA A 42 7.55 -22.66 -7.91
N ARG A 43 6.59 -21.75 -8.16
CA ARG A 43 6.16 -21.40 -9.51
C ARG A 43 7.24 -20.64 -10.28
N ALA A 44 8.00 -19.77 -9.62
CA ALA A 44 9.14 -19.07 -10.21
C ALA A 44 10.29 -20.04 -10.54
N LEU A 45 10.55 -21.06 -9.71
CA LEU A 45 11.52 -22.12 -10.02
C LEU A 45 11.08 -22.97 -11.21
N LEU A 46 9.77 -23.24 -11.36
CA LEU A 46 9.22 -23.92 -12.53
C LEU A 46 9.24 -23.08 -13.80
N LEU A 47 9.17 -21.75 -13.69
CA LEU A 47 9.18 -20.81 -14.82
C LEU A 47 10.59 -20.37 -15.23
N ASN A 48 11.53 -20.31 -14.29
CA ASN A 48 12.95 -20.00 -14.54
C ASN A 48 13.76 -21.25 -14.93
N GLY A 49 13.12 -22.41 -15.05
CA GLY A 49 13.67 -23.60 -15.68
C GLY A 49 13.73 -23.48 -17.21
N ASP A 50 14.19 -22.36 -17.74
CA ASP A 50 14.55 -22.21 -19.16
C ASP A 50 15.97 -22.71 -19.37
N LYS A 51 16.10 -24.03 -19.31
CA LYS A 51 16.40 -24.87 -20.47
C LYS A 51 16.00 -26.26 -20.00
N GLY A 52 14.76 -26.66 -20.30
CA GLY A 52 14.50 -28.10 -20.40
C GLY A 52 15.65 -28.68 -21.22
N PRO A 53 16.27 -29.81 -20.80
CA PRO A 53 17.25 -30.44 -21.66
C PRO A 53 16.58 -30.51 -23.02
N GLU A 54 17.25 -29.91 -24.01
CA GLU A 54 16.95 -30.19 -25.40
C GLU A 54 16.87 -31.71 -25.42
N LEU A 55 15.64 -32.21 -25.48
CA LEU A 55 15.39 -33.61 -25.73
C LEU A 55 15.75 -33.73 -27.20
N GLU A 56 17.05 -33.63 -27.48
CA GLU A 56 17.76 -34.56 -28.32
C GLU A 56 16.96 -35.87 -28.19
N PRO A 57 16.22 -36.28 -29.22
CA PRO A 57 15.67 -37.61 -29.25
C PRO A 57 16.84 -38.57 -29.50
N LYS A 58 17.83 -38.55 -28.60
CA LYS A 58 18.72 -39.67 -28.32
C LYS A 58 17.93 -40.70 -27.51
N GLY A 59 16.76 -41.05 -28.02
CA GLY A 59 16.42 -42.44 -28.02
C GLY A 59 17.57 -43.08 -28.78
N ASN A 60 18.36 -43.90 -28.10
CA ASN A 60 18.99 -45.01 -28.78
C ASN A 60 17.83 -45.77 -29.41
N LYS A 61 17.41 -45.33 -30.60
CA LYS A 61 16.62 -46.11 -31.53
C LYS A 61 17.61 -47.21 -31.88
N SER A 62 17.72 -48.20 -31.01
CA SER A 62 18.13 -49.51 -31.43
C SER A 62 17.07 -49.87 -32.44
N SER A 63 17.33 -49.46 -33.68
CA SER A 63 16.44 -49.69 -34.81
C SER A 63 15.99 -51.14 -34.68
N GLY A 64 14.73 -51.48 -34.94
CA GLY A 64 14.28 -52.86 -34.73
C GLY A 64 15.23 -53.90 -35.37
N ILE A 65 15.98 -53.47 -36.40
CA ILE A 65 17.16 -54.09 -36.99
C ILE A 65 18.32 -54.37 -36.00
N GLN A 66 18.78 -53.42 -35.20
CA GLN A 66 19.78 -53.61 -34.14
C GLN A 66 19.31 -54.57 -33.05
N LEU A 67 18.06 -54.45 -32.59
CA LEU A 67 17.50 -55.39 -31.61
C LEU A 67 17.40 -56.81 -32.18
N ARG A 68 16.99 -56.95 -33.45
CA ARG A 68 17.00 -58.23 -34.17
C ARG A 68 18.42 -58.80 -34.33
N LYS A 69 19.42 -57.97 -34.64
CA LYS A 69 20.82 -58.40 -34.75
C LYS A 69 21.36 -58.91 -33.42
N LEU A 70 21.10 -58.19 -32.34
CA LEU A 70 21.48 -58.62 -30.99
C LEU A 70 20.76 -59.91 -30.61
N PHE A 71 19.45 -59.98 -30.79
CA PHE A 71 18.64 -61.17 -30.55
C PHE A 71 19.19 -62.39 -31.28
N ASN A 72 19.48 -62.27 -32.57
CA ASN A 72 20.05 -63.36 -33.38
C ASN A 72 21.49 -63.73 -32.98
N ALA A 73 22.25 -62.79 -32.41
CA ALA A 73 23.61 -63.03 -31.94
C ALA A 73 23.64 -63.71 -30.56
N THR A 74 22.69 -63.39 -29.69
CA THR A 74 22.61 -63.90 -28.31
C THR A 74 21.82 -65.19 -28.20
N VAL A 75 20.78 -65.36 -29.03
CA VAL A 75 19.89 -66.52 -29.01
C VAL A 75 20.24 -67.48 -30.15
N LYS A 76 21.45 -68.05 -30.09
CA LYS A 76 21.95 -69.01 -31.08
C LYS A 76 21.59 -70.46 -30.75
N ASP A 77 21.51 -70.79 -29.45
CA ASP A 77 21.46 -72.18 -28.97
C ASP A 77 20.06 -72.63 -28.48
N GLN A 78 19.01 -71.86 -28.77
CA GLN A 78 17.63 -72.21 -28.41
C GLN A 78 16.93 -73.01 -29.51
N THR A 79 15.89 -73.76 -29.15
CA THR A 79 15.03 -74.45 -30.13
C THR A 79 14.41 -73.43 -31.09
N ASP A 80 14.29 -73.81 -32.37
CA ASP A 80 13.78 -72.91 -33.42
C ASP A 80 12.38 -72.36 -33.09
N GLU A 81 11.54 -73.15 -32.43
CA GLU A 81 10.19 -72.72 -32.03
C GLU A 81 10.22 -71.66 -30.93
N ALA A 82 11.00 -71.84 -29.85
CA ALA A 82 11.14 -70.84 -28.79
C ALA A 82 11.72 -69.53 -29.33
N ARG A 83 12.66 -69.62 -30.28
CA ARG A 83 13.26 -68.45 -30.95
C ARG A 83 12.25 -67.71 -31.82
N LYS A 84 11.38 -68.41 -32.56
CA LYS A 84 10.30 -67.81 -33.35
C LYS A 84 9.27 -67.11 -32.47
N GLU A 85 8.83 -67.74 -31.40
CA GLU A 85 7.90 -67.15 -30.43
C GLU A 85 8.46 -65.87 -29.80
N LEU A 86 9.73 -65.91 -29.39
CA LEU A 86 10.39 -64.75 -28.81
C LEU A 86 10.60 -63.63 -29.85
N SER A 87 10.93 -63.96 -31.09
CA SER A 87 11.00 -62.97 -32.19
C SER A 87 9.62 -62.34 -32.47
N ALA A 88 8.56 -63.14 -32.48
CA ALA A 88 7.19 -62.67 -32.71
C ALA A 88 6.72 -61.73 -31.59
N SER A 89 7.00 -62.06 -30.32
CA SER A 89 6.68 -61.19 -29.18
C SER A 89 7.46 -59.88 -29.23
N ILE A 90 8.74 -59.89 -29.60
CA ILE A 90 9.55 -58.68 -29.79
C ILE A 90 8.95 -57.80 -30.90
N HIS A 91 8.52 -58.37 -32.03
CA HIS A 91 7.88 -57.60 -33.10
C HIS A 91 6.53 -57.02 -32.68
N SER A 92 5.72 -57.79 -31.96
CA SER A 92 4.47 -57.31 -31.39
C SER A 92 4.70 -56.11 -30.46
N LEU A 93 5.67 -56.22 -29.54
CA LEU A 93 6.03 -55.13 -28.62
C LEU A 93 6.59 -53.90 -29.36
N GLN A 94 7.36 -54.10 -30.42
CA GLN A 94 7.85 -53.00 -31.27
C GLN A 94 6.67 -52.26 -31.93
N ALA A 95 5.76 -52.99 -32.57
CA ALA A 95 4.59 -52.41 -33.21
C ALA A 95 3.71 -51.65 -32.21
N HIS A 96 3.48 -52.22 -31.02
CA HIS A 96 2.73 -51.55 -29.95
C HIS A 96 3.41 -50.27 -29.46
N ASN A 97 4.73 -50.28 -29.26
CA ASN A 97 5.48 -49.08 -28.86
C ASN A 97 5.44 -47.99 -29.93
N ASP A 98 5.55 -48.37 -31.21
CA ASP A 98 5.47 -47.42 -32.32
C ASP A 98 4.09 -46.74 -32.36
N ILE A 99 3.01 -47.52 -32.22
CA ILE A 99 1.64 -47.00 -32.11
C ILE A 99 1.54 -46.03 -30.94
N LEU A 100 1.94 -46.44 -29.73
CA LEU A 100 1.88 -45.59 -28.53
C LEU A 100 2.71 -44.31 -28.69
N ASN A 101 3.87 -44.37 -29.35
CA ASN A 101 4.68 -43.19 -29.60
C ASN A 101 3.98 -42.22 -30.55
N THR A 102 3.42 -42.71 -31.65
CA THR A 102 2.67 -41.87 -32.60
C THR A 102 1.41 -41.26 -31.97
N GLU A 103 0.69 -42.01 -31.13
CA GLU A 103 -0.46 -41.50 -30.38
C GLU A 103 -0.04 -40.42 -29.39
N ASN A 104 1.03 -40.65 -28.63
CA ASN A 104 1.56 -39.66 -27.69
C ASN A 104 2.03 -38.39 -28.40
N GLU A 105 2.70 -38.52 -29.55
CA GLU A 105 3.07 -37.38 -30.39
C GLU A 105 1.84 -36.63 -30.89
N GLY A 106 0.82 -37.34 -31.39
CA GLY A 106 -0.45 -36.78 -31.83
C GLY A 106 -1.19 -36.04 -30.71
N LEU A 107 -1.24 -36.62 -29.50
CA LEU A 107 -1.84 -35.98 -28.32
C LEU A 107 -1.06 -34.72 -27.91
N ARG A 108 0.28 -34.77 -27.90
CA ARG A 108 1.12 -33.60 -27.63
C ARG A 108 0.86 -32.50 -28.65
N GLN A 109 0.81 -32.83 -29.94
CA GLN A 109 0.48 -31.88 -31.01
C GLN A 109 -0.92 -31.30 -30.81
N ALA A 110 -1.94 -32.14 -30.59
CA ALA A 110 -3.31 -31.70 -30.32
C ALA A 110 -3.38 -30.74 -29.13
N LEU A 111 -2.65 -31.02 -28.03
CA LEU A 111 -2.56 -30.13 -26.88
C LEU A 111 -1.91 -28.79 -27.25
N THR A 112 -0.81 -28.78 -28.02
CA THR A 112 -0.18 -27.53 -28.46
C THR A 112 -1.10 -26.71 -29.36
N LEU A 113 -1.83 -27.36 -30.27
CA LEU A 113 -2.81 -26.72 -31.15
C LEU A 113 -3.97 -26.13 -30.35
N LYS A 114 -4.52 -26.87 -29.37
CA LYS A 114 -5.56 -26.36 -28.47
C LYS A 114 -5.06 -25.17 -27.64
N LYS A 115 -3.81 -25.22 -27.14
CA LYS A 115 -3.18 -24.08 -26.44
C LYS A 115 -3.04 -22.86 -27.36
N LYS A 116 -2.61 -23.06 -28.61
CA LYS A 116 -2.54 -21.98 -29.62
C LYS A 116 -3.93 -21.41 -29.94
N HIS A 117 -4.94 -22.26 -30.13
CA HIS A 117 -6.32 -21.82 -30.40
C HIS A 117 -6.94 -21.02 -29.23
N LYS A 118 -6.62 -21.37 -27.98
CA LYS A 118 -7.03 -20.58 -26.81
C LYS A 118 -6.38 -19.19 -26.76
N LYS A 119 -5.17 -19.04 -27.32
CA LYS A 119 -4.50 -17.74 -27.45
C LYS A 119 -5.12 -16.98 -28.61
N LYS A 120 -6.20 -16.24 -28.34
CA LYS A 120 -6.73 -15.28 -29.31
C LYS A 120 -5.66 -14.22 -29.56
N SER A 121 -5.30 -14.01 -30.83
CA SER A 121 -4.43 -12.89 -31.19
C SER A 121 -5.15 -11.58 -30.89
N LYS A 122 -4.39 -10.57 -30.44
CA LYS A 122 -4.93 -9.21 -30.39
C LYS A 122 -5.22 -8.79 -31.84
N PRO A 123 -6.42 -8.22 -32.13
CA PRO A 123 -6.70 -7.70 -33.46
C PRO A 123 -5.73 -6.55 -33.75
N LEU A 124 -5.23 -6.51 -34.99
CA LEU A 124 -4.41 -5.40 -35.45
C LEU A 124 -5.30 -4.17 -35.57
N ASP A 125 -4.88 -3.04 -35.01
CA ASP A 125 -5.66 -1.81 -35.05
C ASP A 125 -5.57 -1.14 -36.43
N LEU A 126 -6.44 -1.58 -37.34
CA LEU A 126 -6.57 -1.02 -38.67
C LEU A 126 -7.52 0.18 -38.59
N GLN A 127 -6.97 1.39 -38.55
CA GLN A 127 -7.76 2.62 -38.46
C GLN A 127 -8.68 2.79 -39.67
N GLN A 128 -9.98 2.63 -39.44
CA GLN A 128 -11.03 2.88 -40.43
C GLN A 128 -11.34 4.38 -40.53
N ARG A 129 -11.53 4.86 -41.76
CA ARG A 129 -11.97 6.23 -42.00
C ARG A 129 -13.37 6.43 -41.40
N LYS A 130 -13.54 7.54 -40.67
CA LYS A 130 -14.77 7.85 -39.93
C LYS A 130 -16.01 7.96 -40.82
N GLU A 131 -15.86 8.18 -42.12
CA GLU A 131 -16.98 8.39 -43.05
C GLU A 131 -17.67 7.10 -43.50
N TYR A 132 -17.05 5.93 -43.33
CA TYR A 132 -17.54 4.68 -43.90
C TYR A 132 -18.02 3.72 -42.80
N HIS A 133 -19.33 3.45 -42.76
CA HIS A 133 -19.97 2.65 -41.70
C HIS A 133 -20.71 1.39 -42.18
N GLY A 134 -20.56 0.98 -43.45
CA GLY A 134 -21.32 -0.14 -44.02
C GLY A 134 -20.46 -1.25 -44.62
N GLY A 135 -20.55 -2.47 -44.09
CA GLY A 135 -20.04 -3.68 -44.73
C GLY A 135 -18.61 -4.11 -44.36
N ALA A 136 -18.16 -5.21 -44.98
CA ALA A 136 -16.81 -5.75 -44.79
C ALA A 136 -15.77 -4.85 -45.49
N VAL A 137 -14.76 -4.41 -44.74
CA VAL A 137 -13.68 -3.56 -45.26
C VAL A 137 -12.53 -4.42 -45.75
N PHE A 138 -12.21 -4.34 -47.05
CA PHE A 138 -11.01 -4.95 -47.60
C PHE A 138 -9.82 -4.02 -47.40
N TRP A 139 -8.78 -4.52 -46.73
CA TRP A 139 -7.59 -3.73 -46.42
C TRP A 139 -6.47 -4.00 -47.42
N SER A 140 -5.85 -2.94 -47.91
CA SER A 140 -4.65 -3.08 -48.73
C SER A 140 -3.46 -3.58 -47.89
N PRO A 141 -2.50 -4.32 -48.47
CA PRO A 141 -1.31 -4.78 -47.74
C PRO A 141 -0.51 -3.65 -47.07
N SER A 142 -0.53 -2.45 -47.65
CA SER A 142 0.10 -1.26 -47.04
C SER A 142 -0.55 -0.87 -45.72
N LYS A 143 -1.88 -0.97 -45.58
CA LYS A 143 -2.58 -0.67 -44.31
C LYS A 143 -2.22 -1.67 -43.21
N LEU A 144 -1.98 -2.93 -43.55
CA LEU A 144 -1.48 -3.91 -42.59
C LEU A 144 -0.07 -3.58 -42.11
N ARG A 145 0.81 -3.08 -42.99
CA ARG A 145 2.17 -2.65 -42.59
C ARG A 145 2.11 -1.43 -41.67
N GLU A 146 1.32 -0.42 -42.01
CA GLU A 146 1.13 0.77 -41.18
C GLU A 146 0.66 0.39 -39.77
N ALA A 147 -0.38 -0.42 -39.65
CA ALA A 147 -0.89 -0.81 -38.34
C ALA A 147 0.11 -1.63 -37.51
N ARG A 148 0.98 -2.43 -38.16
CA ARG A 148 2.09 -3.11 -37.46
C ARG A 148 3.13 -2.13 -36.93
N VAL A 149 3.46 -1.09 -37.71
CA VAL A 149 4.37 -0.02 -37.26
C VAL A 149 3.76 0.71 -36.06
N HIS A 150 2.48 1.06 -36.12
CA HIS A 150 1.78 1.66 -34.98
C HIS A 150 1.79 0.76 -33.74
N GLU A 151 1.57 -0.55 -33.89
CA GLU A 151 1.64 -1.47 -32.76
C GLU A 151 3.04 -1.50 -32.13
N GLN A 152 4.10 -1.45 -32.95
CA GLN A 152 5.47 -1.38 -32.45
C GLN A 152 5.74 -0.09 -31.68
N VAL A 153 5.29 1.05 -32.22
CA VAL A 153 5.41 2.36 -31.55
C VAL A 153 4.65 2.34 -30.23
N ASN A 154 3.39 1.90 -30.21
CA ASN A 154 2.59 1.81 -28.98
C ASN A 154 3.26 0.91 -27.92
N ARG A 155 3.86 -0.22 -28.33
CA ARG A 155 4.61 -1.09 -27.40
C ARG A 155 5.81 -0.37 -26.81
N GLN A 156 6.58 0.36 -27.63
CA GLN A 156 7.72 1.15 -27.16
C GLN A 156 7.28 2.28 -26.21
N GLU A 157 6.19 2.96 -26.52
CA GLU A 157 5.60 3.98 -25.66
C GLU A 157 5.13 3.41 -24.33
N GLU A 158 4.44 2.25 -24.33
CA GLU A 158 4.03 1.56 -23.11
C GLU A 158 5.23 1.14 -22.25
N GLU A 159 6.31 0.67 -22.87
CA GLU A 159 7.55 0.31 -22.18
C GLU A 159 8.23 1.54 -21.59
N ALA A 160 8.36 2.62 -22.37
CA ALA A 160 8.91 3.88 -21.91
C ALA A 160 8.09 4.48 -20.76
N GLU A 161 6.75 4.44 -20.84
CA GLU A 161 5.87 4.92 -19.78
C GLU A 161 6.01 4.09 -18.50
N LYS A 162 6.18 2.77 -18.61
CA LYS A 162 6.47 1.90 -17.46
C LYS A 162 7.80 2.26 -16.80
N LEU A 163 8.84 2.50 -17.60
CA LEU A 163 10.15 2.93 -17.11
C LEU A 163 10.07 4.30 -16.43
N GLN A 164 9.39 5.28 -17.02
CA GLN A 164 9.17 6.59 -16.40
C GLN A 164 8.36 6.48 -15.09
N LYS A 165 7.33 5.64 -15.05
CA LYS A 165 6.55 5.37 -13.83
C LYS A 165 7.41 4.72 -12.74
N ALA A 166 8.39 3.88 -13.10
CA ALA A 166 9.34 3.32 -12.14
C ALA A 166 10.29 4.42 -11.60
N GLN A 167 10.93 5.18 -12.49
CA GLN A 167 11.83 6.27 -12.13
C GLN A 167 11.16 7.33 -11.24
N THR A 168 9.93 7.74 -11.59
CA THR A 168 9.18 8.71 -10.79
C THR A 168 8.81 8.17 -9.40
N LYS A 169 8.58 6.87 -9.23
CA LYS A 169 8.38 6.25 -7.91
C LYS A 169 9.66 6.27 -7.10
N GLU A 170 10.81 5.99 -7.71
CA GLU A 170 12.12 6.05 -7.06
C GLU A 170 12.46 7.47 -6.61
N LEU A 171 12.30 8.46 -7.49
CA LEU A 171 12.50 9.88 -7.14
C LEU A 171 11.58 10.34 -6.00
N LYS A 172 10.31 9.92 -6.02
CA LYS A 172 9.36 10.21 -4.93
C LYS A 172 9.79 9.56 -3.61
N ALA A 173 10.26 8.32 -3.64
CA ALA A 173 10.77 7.63 -2.47
C ALA A 173 12.02 8.33 -1.90
N ALA A 174 12.98 8.69 -2.75
CA ALA A 174 14.17 9.44 -2.36
C ALA A 174 13.82 10.81 -1.75
N ALA A 175 12.91 11.56 -2.38
CA ALA A 175 12.44 12.84 -1.86
C ALA A 175 11.73 12.69 -0.50
N ALA A 176 10.95 11.63 -0.31
CA ALA A 176 10.31 11.34 0.97
C ALA A 176 11.35 11.04 2.07
N LEU A 177 12.41 10.29 1.74
CA LEU A 177 13.52 10.04 2.68
C LEU A 177 14.27 11.32 3.03
N TYR A 178 14.55 12.17 2.05
CA TYR A 178 15.20 13.46 2.30
C TYR A 178 14.36 14.37 3.21
N LYS A 179 13.04 14.45 2.97
CA LYS A 179 12.13 15.19 3.84
C LYS A 179 12.08 14.64 5.27
N LYS A 180 12.17 13.32 5.45
CA LYS A 180 12.24 12.70 6.78
C LYS A 180 13.50 13.13 7.52
N LYS A 181 14.67 13.11 6.85
CA LYS A 181 15.93 13.58 7.44
C LYS A 181 15.84 15.03 7.91
N ILE A 182 15.34 15.93 7.06
CA ILE A 182 15.13 17.33 7.44
C ILE A 182 14.18 17.45 8.64
N ALA A 183 13.09 16.68 8.65
CA ALA A 183 12.13 16.72 9.75
C ALA A 183 12.72 16.19 11.07
N GLU A 184 13.59 15.19 11.01
CA GLU A 184 14.33 14.66 12.17
C GLU A 184 15.34 15.70 12.68
N GLU A 185 16.15 16.29 11.81
CA GLU A 185 17.07 17.38 12.16
C GLU A 185 16.33 18.57 12.79
N ALA A 186 15.18 18.96 12.22
CA ALA A 186 14.35 20.02 12.77
C ALA A 186 13.75 19.67 14.14
N LYS A 187 13.47 18.40 14.43
CA LYS A 187 13.04 17.96 15.76
C LYS A 187 14.19 18.05 16.76
N VAL A 188 15.37 17.58 16.40
CA VAL A 188 16.58 17.66 17.25
C VAL A 188 16.92 19.12 17.58
N LEU A 189 16.85 20.01 16.60
CA LEU A 189 17.03 21.45 16.82
C LEU A 189 15.96 22.05 17.76
N ARG A 190 14.72 21.57 17.69
CA ARG A 190 13.65 22.00 18.60
C ARG A 190 13.84 21.47 20.02
N GLU A 191 14.32 20.24 20.16
CA GLU A 191 14.58 19.63 21.47
C GLU A 191 15.75 20.31 22.17
N SER A 192 16.87 20.49 21.49
CA SER A 192 18.01 21.27 22.02
C SER A 192 17.62 22.70 22.37
N ALA A 193 16.79 23.38 21.56
CA ALA A 193 16.28 24.71 21.89
C ALA A 193 15.34 24.72 23.12
N LYS A 194 14.56 23.66 23.34
CA LYS A 194 13.72 23.52 24.54
C LYS A 194 14.57 23.27 25.78
N GLU A 195 15.59 22.42 25.68
CA GLU A 195 16.53 22.14 26.76
C GLU A 195 17.30 23.40 27.14
N ALA A 196 17.83 24.15 26.18
CA ALA A 196 18.49 25.43 26.44
C ALA A 196 17.57 26.42 27.17
N ARG A 197 16.30 26.54 26.75
CA ARG A 197 15.31 27.39 27.44
C ARG A 197 14.95 26.87 28.83
N ALA A 198 14.93 25.55 29.04
CA ALA A 198 14.67 24.97 30.35
C ALA A 198 15.83 25.24 31.31
N GLU A 199 17.07 25.08 30.84
CA GLU A 199 18.27 25.39 31.62
C GLU A 199 18.39 26.88 31.94
N GLU A 200 18.08 27.77 31.00
CA GLU A 200 18.00 29.21 31.27
C GLU A 200 16.95 29.54 32.33
N ARG A 201 15.76 28.93 32.24
CA ARG A 201 14.70 29.09 33.27
C ARG A 201 15.12 28.58 34.64
N LYS A 202 15.84 27.45 34.71
CA LYS A 202 16.37 26.91 35.97
C LYS A 202 17.38 27.88 36.58
N LYS A 203 18.37 28.33 35.81
CA LYS A 203 19.38 29.31 36.26
C LYS A 203 18.74 30.62 36.73
N ALA A 204 17.76 31.15 35.98
CA ALA A 204 17.03 32.34 36.38
C ALA A 204 16.19 32.14 37.65
N ALA A 205 15.62 30.95 37.86
CA ALA A 205 14.89 30.62 39.08
C ALA A 205 15.83 30.49 40.29
N GLU A 206 17.00 29.88 40.13
CA GLU A 206 18.04 29.79 41.16
C GLU A 206 18.58 31.18 41.53
N GLU A 207 18.89 32.02 40.55
CA GLU A 207 19.33 33.41 40.79
C GLU A 207 18.24 34.22 41.49
N ALA A 208 16.98 34.09 41.06
CA ALA A 208 15.86 34.75 41.71
C ALA A 208 15.66 34.26 43.15
N ALA A 209 15.87 32.97 43.43
CA ALA A 209 15.83 32.41 44.77
C ALA A 209 16.97 32.95 45.64
N ALA A 210 18.21 32.96 45.13
CA ALA A 210 19.37 33.53 45.82
C ALA A 210 19.19 35.03 46.11
N ARG A 211 18.61 35.78 45.18
CA ARG A 211 18.28 37.21 45.40
C ARG A 211 17.20 37.39 46.46
N ARG A 212 16.24 36.46 46.56
CA ARG A 212 15.21 36.49 47.62
C ARG A 212 15.82 36.20 48.99
N THR A 213 16.71 35.21 49.10
CA THR A 213 17.38 34.89 50.37
C THR A 213 18.28 36.04 50.84
N GLN A 214 19.06 36.65 49.95
CA GLN A 214 19.86 37.85 50.25
C GLN A 214 18.99 39.00 50.76
N LYS A 215 17.91 39.35 50.05
CA LYS A 215 16.98 40.40 50.48
C LYS A 215 16.35 40.12 51.84
N GLU A 216 16.12 38.86 52.17
CA GLU A 216 15.57 38.46 53.46
C GLU A 216 16.62 38.56 54.58
N GLN A 217 17.87 38.16 54.30
CA GLN A 217 19.00 38.38 55.21
C GLN A 217 19.20 39.87 55.49
N GLU A 218 19.28 40.71 54.46
CA GLU A 218 19.39 42.17 54.61
C GLU A 218 18.22 42.77 55.43
N LYS A 219 17.00 42.23 55.27
CA LYS A 219 15.86 42.63 56.09
C LYS A 219 16.06 42.23 57.55
N ARG A 220 16.45 40.98 57.82
CA ARG A 220 16.75 40.48 59.18
C ARG A 220 17.87 41.29 59.84
N ASP A 221 18.92 41.60 59.11
CA ASP A 221 20.05 42.40 59.60
C ASP A 221 19.63 43.86 59.86
N ARG A 222 18.82 44.44 58.97
CA ARG A 222 18.23 45.77 59.19
C ARG A 222 17.33 45.80 60.42
N ASP A 223 16.50 44.78 60.59
CA ASP A 223 15.56 44.67 61.70
C ASP A 223 16.29 44.40 63.03
N SER A 224 17.36 43.61 63.03
CA SER A 224 18.22 43.40 64.21
C SER A 224 18.97 44.67 64.61
N GLN A 225 19.52 45.43 63.65
CA GLN A 225 20.14 46.74 63.92
C GLN A 225 19.13 47.75 64.50
N LYS A 226 17.90 47.80 63.95
CA LYS A 226 16.83 48.63 64.53
C LYS A 226 16.46 48.22 65.94
N ALA A 227 16.38 46.91 66.22
CA ALA A 227 16.08 46.40 67.56
C ALA A 227 17.18 46.78 68.57
N LEU A 228 18.47 46.71 68.18
CA LEU A 228 19.59 47.17 68.99
C LEU A 228 19.57 48.69 69.22
N GLN A 229 19.20 49.50 68.23
CA GLN A 229 19.02 50.95 68.43
C GLN A 229 17.82 51.28 69.35
N GLN A 230 16.74 50.51 69.26
CA GLN A 230 15.55 50.70 70.08
C GLN A 230 15.80 50.29 71.54
N SER A 231 16.58 49.24 71.80
CA SER A 231 16.97 48.86 73.16
C SER A 231 17.95 49.84 73.82
N GLN A 232 18.71 50.60 73.03
CA GLN A 232 19.52 51.72 73.51
C GLN A 232 18.72 53.00 73.79
N ARG A 233 17.51 53.16 73.23
CA ARG A 233 16.56 54.22 73.63
C ARG A 233 15.82 53.82 74.91
N GLY A 234 16.57 53.71 76.00
CA GLY A 234 16.03 53.55 77.35
C GLY A 234 15.24 54.78 77.83
N LYS A 235 14.03 54.51 78.34
CA LYS A 235 13.17 55.37 79.18
C LYS A 235 12.90 56.81 78.67
N ARG A 236 11.81 56.98 77.91
CA ARG A 236 11.07 58.27 77.84
C ARG A 236 9.58 58.04 78.00
N ALA A 237 8.96 58.95 78.76
CA ALA A 237 7.59 58.89 79.26
C ALA A 237 6.51 58.74 78.16
N ALA A 238 5.42 58.09 78.53
CA ALA A 238 4.20 57.98 77.74
C ALA A 238 3.75 59.36 77.24
N SER A 239 3.55 59.49 75.93
CA SER A 239 2.97 60.69 75.32
C SER A 239 1.64 60.35 74.63
N LYS A 240 0.77 61.36 74.68
CA LYS A 240 -0.69 61.44 74.48
C LYS A 240 -1.24 60.80 73.19
N PRO A 241 -2.56 60.47 73.14
CA PRO A 241 -3.17 59.82 71.99
C PRO A 241 -3.18 60.73 70.75
N PRO A 242 -3.08 60.19 69.53
CA PRO A 242 -3.12 60.97 68.32
C PRO A 242 -4.55 61.48 68.04
N LYS A 243 -4.66 62.76 67.71
CA LYS A 243 -5.87 63.36 67.11
C LYS A 243 -6.07 62.80 65.70
N GLY A 244 -7.34 62.68 65.32
CA GLY A 244 -7.84 61.98 64.14
C GLY A 244 -7.13 62.29 62.82
N ARG A 245 -6.95 61.22 62.03
CA ARG A 245 -6.48 61.31 60.65
C ARG A 245 -7.70 61.43 59.75
N GLN A 246 -7.82 62.55 59.05
CA GLN A 246 -8.78 62.71 57.97
C GLN A 246 -8.55 61.64 56.89
N GLU A 247 -9.65 61.02 56.47
CA GLU A 247 -9.74 60.16 55.32
C GLU A 247 -9.60 61.01 54.05
N GLU A 248 -8.37 61.11 53.54
CA GLU A 248 -8.13 61.65 52.20
C GLU A 248 -8.56 60.57 51.19
N ARG A 249 -9.80 60.71 50.71
CA ARG A 249 -10.32 60.01 49.53
C ARG A 249 -9.40 60.29 48.34
N ARG A 250 -8.51 59.35 48.02
CA ARG A 250 -7.90 59.29 46.69
C ARG A 250 -8.98 58.90 45.69
N SER A 251 -9.57 59.93 45.11
CA SER A 251 -10.34 59.92 43.88
C SER A 251 -9.62 59.06 42.82
N ASN A 252 -10.27 57.96 42.43
CA ASN A 252 -10.00 57.30 41.15
C ASN A 252 -10.44 58.28 40.06
N ASN A 253 -9.49 59.05 39.52
CA ASN A 253 -9.75 59.87 38.35
C ASN A 253 -9.84 58.95 37.14
N ARG A 254 -11.08 58.55 36.85
CA ARG A 254 -11.54 57.93 35.61
C ARG A 254 -11.43 59.02 34.54
N GLY A 255 -10.36 58.98 33.75
CA GLY A 255 -10.18 59.86 32.60
C GLY A 255 -11.25 59.60 31.54
N THR A 256 -12.12 60.59 31.37
CA THR A 256 -12.60 61.15 30.09
C THR A 256 -12.90 60.18 28.95
N GLU A 257 -14.18 59.88 28.77
CA GLU A 257 -14.78 59.71 27.46
C GLU A 257 -15.09 61.09 26.87
N GLY A 258 -14.47 61.37 25.73
CA GLY A 258 -14.84 62.41 24.77
C GLY A 258 -14.63 61.82 23.39
N ALA A 259 -15.47 60.86 23.01
CA ALA A 259 -15.50 60.28 21.67
C ALA A 259 -16.84 60.66 21.03
N ILE A 260 -16.77 61.60 20.10
CA ILE A 260 -17.82 61.85 19.11
C ILE A 260 -17.85 60.64 18.18
N GLU A 261 -18.95 59.90 18.26
CA GLU A 261 -19.71 59.28 17.18
C GLU A 261 -18.94 58.68 15.97
N THR A 262 -18.78 57.35 15.96
CA THR A 262 -19.12 56.52 14.79
C THR A 262 -19.39 55.07 15.21
N GLN A 263 -20.51 54.52 14.79
CA GLN A 263 -21.05 53.19 15.12
C GLN A 263 -20.10 52.00 14.83
N PRO A 264 -19.95 51.03 15.76
CA PRO A 264 -19.47 49.69 15.45
C PRO A 264 -20.53 48.59 15.68
N ALA A 265 -20.53 47.63 14.76
CA ALA A 265 -21.44 46.49 14.62
C ALA A 265 -21.36 45.44 15.78
N PRO A 266 -22.41 44.61 15.99
CA PRO A 266 -22.58 43.78 17.19
C PRO A 266 -21.65 42.55 17.27
N PRO A 267 -21.41 42.02 18.50
CA PRO A 267 -20.51 40.90 18.76
C PRO A 267 -21.14 39.52 18.45
N VAL A 268 -20.27 38.62 17.99
CA VAL A 268 -20.55 37.25 17.54
C VAL A 268 -20.69 36.28 18.74
N PRO A 269 -21.68 35.36 18.77
CA PRO A 269 -21.77 34.29 19.77
C PRO A 269 -20.95 33.03 19.39
N PRO A 270 -20.59 32.15 20.35
CA PRO A 270 -19.75 30.99 20.05
C PRO A 270 -20.54 29.68 19.81
N LYS A 271 -19.86 28.80 19.05
CA LYS A 271 -19.87 27.31 19.07
C LYS A 271 -20.88 26.50 18.22
N THR A 272 -20.25 25.78 17.29
CA THR A 272 -20.55 24.46 16.68
C THR A 272 -21.71 24.37 15.69
N THR A 273 -21.46 23.80 14.50
CA THR A 273 -21.98 22.49 14.07
C THR A 273 -21.32 22.09 12.76
N ARG A 274 -20.86 20.84 12.73
CA ARG A 274 -20.30 20.12 11.59
C ARG A 274 -21.40 19.90 10.52
N THR A 275 -21.29 20.47 9.31
CA THR A 275 -22.00 19.92 8.13
C THR A 275 -21.43 20.41 6.78
N ARG A 276 -21.05 19.42 5.96
CA ARG A 276 -20.96 19.33 4.48
C ARG A 276 -19.91 20.13 3.70
N SER A 277 -19.21 19.40 2.82
CA SER A 277 -18.35 19.95 1.76
C SER A 277 -19.23 20.46 0.60
N ILE A 278 -18.95 21.69 0.16
CA ILE A 278 -19.60 22.28 -1.02
C ILE A 278 -18.77 21.89 -2.25
N LYS A 279 -19.38 21.21 -3.21
CA LYS A 279 -18.78 20.97 -4.54
C LYS A 279 -19.02 22.20 -5.42
N ALA A 280 -17.96 22.72 -6.02
CA ALA A 280 -18.04 23.78 -7.00
C ALA A 280 -18.77 23.31 -8.29
N PRO A 281 -19.51 24.18 -8.98
CA PRO A 281 -20.17 23.83 -10.24
C PRO A 281 -19.15 23.55 -11.33
N LYS A 282 -19.44 22.55 -12.16
CA LYS A 282 -18.68 22.23 -13.38
C LYS A 282 -19.09 23.21 -14.47
N ASN A 283 -18.34 24.30 -14.63
CA ASN A 283 -18.50 25.12 -15.83
C ASN A 283 -17.87 24.37 -17.01
N SER A 284 -18.74 23.96 -17.94
CA SER A 284 -18.37 23.48 -19.27
C SER A 284 -17.71 24.62 -20.03
N LEU A 285 -16.38 24.56 -20.18
CA LEU A 285 -15.70 25.31 -21.23
C LEU A 285 -16.09 24.68 -22.57
N ASN A 286 -17.15 25.20 -23.16
CA ASN A 286 -17.35 25.13 -24.60
C ASN A 286 -16.20 25.94 -25.22
N SER A 287 -15.19 25.24 -25.73
CA SER A 287 -14.18 25.84 -26.60
C SER A 287 -14.88 26.24 -27.90
N THR A 288 -15.16 27.54 -28.00
CA THR A 288 -15.42 28.23 -29.25
C THR A 288 -14.25 27.98 -30.21
N LYS A 289 -14.59 27.38 -31.35
CA LYS A 289 -13.84 27.45 -32.62
C LYS A 289 -13.27 28.87 -32.79
N ALA A 290 -11.97 29.02 -32.61
CA ALA A 290 -11.22 30.09 -33.25
C ALA A 290 -10.64 29.52 -34.54
N SER A 291 -11.42 29.68 -35.61
CA SER A 291 -10.90 29.64 -36.98
C SER A 291 -9.77 30.66 -37.09
N HIS A 292 -8.55 30.18 -37.29
CA HIS A 292 -7.38 31.00 -37.62
C HIS A 292 -6.90 30.61 -39.03
N ALA A 293 -7.27 31.45 -39.99
CA ALA A 293 -6.61 31.72 -41.26
C ALA A 293 -6.97 33.19 -41.54
N PRO A 294 -6.06 34.07 -42.02
CA PRO A 294 -5.27 33.82 -43.22
C PRO A 294 -3.83 34.39 -43.23
N LYS A 295 -2.96 33.76 -44.03
CA LYS A 295 -2.19 34.37 -45.13
C LYS A 295 -1.63 33.25 -46.01
#